data_AF-A0A0U1P2K6-F1
#
_entry.id   AF-A0A0U1P2K6-F1
#
_cell.length_a   1.000
_cell.length_b   1.000
_cell.length_c   1.000
_cell.angle_alpha   90.00
_cell.angle_beta   90.00
_cell.angle_gamma   90.00
#
_symmetry.space_group_name_H-M   'P 1'
#
loop_
_entity.id
_entity.type
_entity.pdbx_description
1 polymer ?
#
loop_
_entity_poly.entity_id
_entity_poly.type
_entity_poly.pdbx_seq_one_letter_code
_entity_poly.pdbx_strand_id
1 'polypeptide(L)' 'MRLRNGDFYTNVFTNKLYRLNEDKDSNWYLSSRDEEGYHETEKISGRDMIRLVEGRYKKK' A
#
# COMPACT_ATOMS: atom_id res chain seq x y z
N MET A 1 -12.61 -5.87 -3.27
CA MET A 1 -11.67 -6.38 -2.23
C MET A 1 -11.87 -5.62 -0.90
N ARG A 2 -11.44 -6.16 0.26
CA ARG A 2 -11.40 -5.43 1.56
C ARG A 2 -9.97 -5.14 1.98
N LEU A 3 -9.64 -3.88 2.24
CA LEU A 3 -8.34 -3.46 2.78
C LEU A 3 -8.18 -3.92 4.23
N ARG A 4 -6.96 -4.30 4.60
CA ARG A 4 -6.60 -4.61 5.99
C ARG A 4 -5.26 -3.98 6.32
N ASN A 5 -5.25 -3.17 7.38
CA ASN A 5 -4.03 -2.56 7.89
C ASN A 5 -3.01 -3.66 8.24
N GLY A 6 -1.78 -3.50 7.77
CA GLY A 6 -0.68 -4.45 7.94
C GLY A 6 -0.55 -5.51 6.84
N ASP A 7 -1.49 -5.61 5.90
CA ASP A 7 -1.34 -6.50 4.75
C ASP A 7 -0.11 -6.12 3.90
N PHE A 8 0.50 -7.11 3.25
CA PHE A 8 1.61 -6.88 2.33
C PHE A 8 1.19 -7.04 0.87
N TYR A 9 1.70 -6.15 0.03
CA TYR A 9 1.44 -6.08 -1.39
C TYR A 9 2.74 -5.94 -2.17
N THR A 10 2.88 -6.72 -3.23
CA THR A 10 3.98 -6.58 -4.19
C THR A 10 3.50 -5.76 -5.38
N ASN A 11 4.21 -4.68 -5.74
CA ASN A 11 3.93 -3.94 -6.96
C ASN A 11 4.28 -4.80 -8.18
N VAL A 12 3.34 -4.96 -9.12
CA VAL A 12 3.51 -5.90 -10.25
C VAL A 12 4.55 -5.44 -11.29
N PHE A 13 4.89 -4.15 -11.32
CA PHE A 13 5.84 -3.59 -12.28
C PHE A 13 7.27 -3.55 -11.74
N THR A 14 7.42 -3.23 -10.46
CA THR A 14 8.75 -3.07 -9.84
C THR A 14 9.16 -4.27 -8.99
N ASN A 15 8.23 -5.20 -8.73
CA ASN A 15 8.39 -6.33 -7.82
C ASN A 15 8.78 -5.92 -6.38
N LYS A 16 8.62 -4.64 -6.02
CA LYS A 16 8.90 -4.12 -4.68
C LYS A 16 7.76 -4.47 -3.72
N LEU A 17 8.11 -4.83 -2.48
CA LEU A 17 7.17 -5.16 -1.41
C LEU A 17 6.80 -3.92 -0.61
N TYR A 18 5.52 -3.76 -0.34
CA TYR A 18 4.94 -2.67 0.45
C TYR A 18 4.03 -3.22 1.54
N ARG A 19 4.00 -2.55 2.69
CA ARG A 19 3.00 -2.74 3.74
C ARG A 19 1.87 -1.74 3.54
N LEU A 20 0.63 -2.21 3.59
CA LEU A 20 -0.56 -1.37 3.61
C LEU A 20 -0.80 -0.86 5.02
N ASN A 21 -1.03 0.44 5.15
CA ASN A 21 -1.28 1.10 6.42
C ASN A 21 -2.57 1.93 6.34
N GLU A 22 -3.21 2.07 7.49
CA GLU A 22 -4.34 2.97 7.71
C GLU A 22 -3.95 3.95 8.82
N ASP A 23 -4.17 5.24 8.60
CA ASP A 23 -3.94 6.26 9.61
C ASP A 23 -5.20 6.56 10.44
N LYS A 24 -5.06 7.46 11.42
CA LYS A 24 -6.13 7.83 12.36
C LYS A 24 -7.36 8.45 11.68
N ASP A 25 -7.20 8.99 10.47
CA ASP A 25 -8.23 9.69 9.71
C ASP A 25 -8.86 8.76 8.66
N SER A 26 -8.62 7.44 8.76
CA SER A 26 -9.07 6.41 7.82
C SER A 26 -8.53 6.59 6.40
N ASN A 27 -7.38 7.27 6.25
CA ASN A 27 -6.66 7.32 4.98
C ASN A 27 -5.70 6.14 4.88
N TRP A 28 -5.50 5.70 3.66
CA TRP A 28 -4.71 4.52 3.34
C TRP A 28 -3.46 4.90 2.56
N TYR A 29 -2.36 4.24 2.86
CA TYR A 29 -1.07 4.44 2.19
C TYR A 29 -0.23 3.17 2.21
N LEU A 30 0.70 3.05 1.27
CA LEU A 30 1.67 1.97 1.20
C LEU A 30 3.02 2.48 1.72
N SER A 31 3.73 1.65 2.48
CA SER A 31 5.09 1.96 2.91
C SER A 31 6.06 0.83 2.62
N SER A 32 7.32 1.19 2.38
CA SER A 32 8.43 0.26 2.20
C SER A 32 9.62 0.72 3.02
N ARG A 33 10.46 -0.22 3.41
CA ARG A 33 11.74 0.06 4.06
C ARG A 33 12.84 -0.62 3.28
N ASP A 34 13.83 0.16 2.86
CA ASP A 34 15.01 -0.29 2.14
C ASP A 34 16.26 0.37 2.71
N GLU A 35 17.39 0.27 2.00
CA GLU A 35 18.69 0.82 2.42
C GLU A 35 18.69 2.35 2.51
N GLU A 36 17.83 3.04 1.74
CA GLU A 36 17.70 4.50 1.74
C GLU A 36 16.79 5.01 2.86
N GLY A 37 16.00 4.11 3.46
CA GLY A 37 15.25 4.37 4.67
C GLY A 37 13.78 3.95 4.57
N TYR A 38 12.91 4.77 5.17
CA TYR A 38 11.48 4.53 5.18
C TYR A 38 10.80 5.44 4.15
N HIS A 39 10.03 4.84 3.26
CA HIS A 39 9.30 5.53 2.21
C HIS A 39 7.81 5.23 2.32
N GLU A 40 6.97 6.23 2.08
CA GLU A 40 5.52 6.07 2.03
C GLU A 40 4.93 6.77 0.81
N THR A 41 3.83 6.23 0.31
CA THR A 41 3.05 6.84 -0.77
C THR A 41 2.15 7.95 -0.22
N GLU A 42 1.58 8.73 -1.14
CA GLU A 42 0.46 9.61 -0.82
C GLU A 42 -0.67 8.84 -0.11
N LYS A 43 -1.29 9.53 0.85
CA LYS A 43 -2.44 9.05 1.61
C LYS A 43 -3.71 9.34 0.84
N ILE A 44 -4.49 8.30 0.58
CA ILE A 44 -5.69 8.39 -0.24
C ILE A 44 -6.87 7.70 0.43
N SER A 45 -8.07 7.94 -0.09
CA SER A 45 -9.28 7.29 0.42
C SER A 45 -9.20 5.77 0.25
N GLY A 46 -9.88 5.01 1.12
CA GLY A 46 -9.94 3.56 1.00
C GLY A 46 -10.51 3.09 -0.35
N ARG A 47 -11.45 3.83 -0.95
CA ARG A 47 -12.00 3.52 -2.28
C ARG A 47 -10.93 3.61 -3.36
N ASP A 48 -10.10 4.64 -3.31
CA ASP A 48 -9.05 4.85 -4.32
C ASP A 48 -7.88 3.89 -4.08
N MET A 49 -7.57 3.57 -2.82
CA MET A 49 -6.59 2.55 -2.49
C MET A 49 -7.01 1.16 -3.01
N ILE A 50 -8.29 0.77 -2.90
CA ILE A 50 -8.79 -0.49 -3.48
C ILE A 50 -8.52 -0.52 -4.99
N ARG A 51 -8.86 0.55 -5.72
CA ARG A 51 -8.61 0.65 -7.17
C ARG A 51 -7.12 0.57 -7.51
N LEU A 52 -6.28 1.24 -6.72
CA LEU A 52 -4.84 1.26 -6.92
C LEU A 52 -4.23 -0.14 -6.74
N VAL A 53 -4.57 -0.85 -5.66
CA VAL A 53 -4.00 -2.17 -5.42
C VAL A 53 -4.56 -3.24 -6.34
N GLU A 54 -5.85 -3.21 -6.70
CA GLU A 54 -6.43 -4.14 -7.69
C GLU A 54 -5.79 -4.00 -9.08
N GLY A 55 -5.35 -2.78 -9.47
CA GLY A 55 -4.77 -2.53 -10.78
C GLY A 55 -3.25 -2.71 -10.88
N ARG A 56 -2.51 -2.55 -9.76
CA ARG A 56 -1.03 -2.43 -9.80
C ARG A 56 -0.29 -3.29 -8.78
N TYR A 57 -1.00 -4.00 -7.92
CA TYR A 57 -0.39 -4.75 -6.84
C TYR A 57 -0.97 -6.16 -6.72
N LYS A 58 -0.16 -7.08 -6.23
CA LYS A 58 -0.57 -8.45 -5.89
C LYS A 58 -0.45 -8.62 -4.39
N LYS A 59 -1.53 -9.06 -3.75
CA LYS A 59 -1.50 -9.43 -2.34
C LYS A 59 -0.58 -10.64 -2.13
N LYS A 60 0.26 -10.56 -1.10
CA LYS A 60 1.14 -11.66 -0.67
C LYS A 60 0.46 -12.57 0.35
#